data_AF-A0A2N0RQ79-F1
#
_entry.id   AF-A0A2N0RQ79-F1
#
_cell.length_a   1.000
_cell.length_b   1.000
_cell.length_c   1.000
_cell.angle_alpha   90.00
_cell.angle_beta   90.00
_cell.angle_gamma   90.00
#
_symmetry.space_group_name_H-M   'P 1'
#
loop_
_entity.id
_entity.type
_entity.pdbx_description
1 polymer ?
#
loop_
_entity_poly.entity_id
_entity_poly.type
_entity_poly.pdbx_seq_one_letter_code
_entity_poly.pdbx_strand_id
1 'polypeptide(L)'
;MLLWELAFEKVPYENWDMNKIRDHVLANKREKISFGKESSNIQKLQQGYAKIIVAAWQDDPQIRASLQEIFLELHSLYTEFCSTVNSSPVLKPDKSLDLDGSKATAPVSISDEGGLELPDMEDFSIDAIVEIMPLEEGIAAHKKKEFQVAWECFNAHSDLGNTTAKYWKGYYLWEGYACEKDRVEASNLFKEAADDGLPDAQLRYAFSLVGNPGAKFDKGVFIEYLTKAAENNNSTAQFNLGDLYMHGKLNVPKNEELGIKYLKLAALSNQPKAIEILQKLKINIYNDDKILT
;
A
#
# COMPACT_ATOMS: atom_id res chain seq x y z
N MET A 1 7.10 17.55 7.01
CA MET A 1 7.07 18.94 7.53
C MET A 1 6.55 19.90 6.47
N LEU A 2 7.10 19.87 5.25
CA LEU A 2 6.70 20.70 4.10
C LEU A 2 5.19 21.00 3.94
N LEU A 3 4.30 20.00 3.99
CA LEU A 3 2.85 20.24 3.84
C LEU A 3 2.29 21.24 4.86
N TRP A 4 2.75 21.20 6.10
CA TRP A 4 2.33 22.15 7.14
C TRP A 4 2.91 23.55 6.87
N GLU A 5 4.18 23.62 6.45
CA GLU A 5 4.87 24.88 6.15
C GLU A 5 4.12 25.65 5.05
N LEU A 6 3.75 24.94 3.98
CA LEU A 6 2.99 25.50 2.87
C LEU A 6 1.58 25.92 3.28
N ALA A 7 0.90 25.13 4.11
CA ALA A 7 -0.48 25.41 4.49
C ALA A 7 -0.64 26.53 5.52
N PHE A 8 0.34 26.69 6.41
CA PHE A 8 0.31 27.69 7.48
C PHE A 8 1.25 28.86 7.23
N GLU A 9 2.05 28.81 6.16
CA GLU A 9 3.02 29.82 5.74
C GLU A 9 3.98 30.17 6.89
N LYS A 10 4.57 29.14 7.50
CA LYS A 10 5.44 29.26 8.68
C LYS A 10 6.66 28.36 8.58
N VAL A 11 7.79 28.87 9.05
CA VAL A 11 9.01 28.08 9.29
C VAL A 11 8.85 27.31 10.60
N PRO A 12 8.98 25.96 10.60
CA PRO A 12 8.83 25.19 11.83
C PRO A 12 9.96 25.49 12.80
N TYR A 13 9.63 25.63 14.08
CA TYR A 13 10.62 25.85 15.13
C TYR A 13 11.59 27.03 14.90
N GLU A 14 11.20 28.06 14.14
CA GLU A 14 12.05 29.18 13.65
C GLU A 14 12.99 29.79 14.71
N ASN A 15 12.58 29.77 15.99
CA ASN A 15 13.32 30.38 17.09
C ASN A 15 13.89 29.36 18.09
N TRP A 16 14.07 28.10 17.70
CA TRP A 16 14.53 27.03 18.57
C TRP A 16 15.92 26.54 18.17
N ASP A 17 16.72 26.18 19.18
CA ASP A 17 17.98 25.48 18.95
C ASP A 17 17.74 24.00 18.60
N MET A 18 18.71 23.39 17.92
CA MET A 18 18.61 22.00 17.47
C MET A 18 18.43 20.98 18.61
N ASN A 19 18.97 21.23 19.80
CA ASN A 19 18.80 20.32 20.93
C ASN A 19 17.35 20.35 21.43
N LYS A 20 16.78 21.56 21.55
CA LYS A 20 15.39 21.75 21.90
C LYS A 20 14.44 21.17 20.87
N ILE A 21 14.73 21.33 19.58
CA ILE A 21 13.94 20.70 18.49
C ILE A 21 13.99 19.19 18.62
N ARG A 22 15.20 18.61 18.75
CA ARG A 22 15.40 17.17 18.91
C ARG A 22 14.61 16.62 20.10
N ASP A 23 14.78 17.21 21.28
CA ASP A 23 14.14 16.73 22.51
C ASP A 23 12.60 16.87 22.43
N HIS A 24 12.09 17.88 21.72
CA HIS A 24 10.66 18.05 21.47
C HIS A 24 10.09 17.00 20.49
N VAL A 25 10.79 16.76 19.38
CA VAL A 25 10.41 15.78 18.36
C VAL A 25 10.46 14.36 18.93
N LEU A 26 11.52 14.03 19.68
CA LEU A 26 11.67 12.74 20.37
C LEU A 26 10.63 12.52 21.48
N ALA A 27 10.04 13.59 22.02
CA ALA A 27 8.90 13.51 22.92
C ALA A 27 7.56 13.32 22.20
N ASN A 28 7.57 12.95 20.91
CA ASN A 28 6.41 12.82 20.02
C ASN A 28 5.56 14.09 19.93
N LYS A 29 6.19 15.27 20.05
CA LYS A 29 5.52 16.56 19.87
C LYS A 29 5.86 17.16 18.51
N ARG A 30 4.94 17.95 17.98
CA ARG A 30 5.00 18.64 16.68
C ARG A 30 4.29 19.98 16.76
N GLU A 31 4.40 20.73 15.67
CA GLU A 31 3.64 21.96 15.45
C GLU A 31 2.13 21.74 15.60
N LYS A 32 1.45 22.78 16.11
CA LYS A 32 0.00 22.72 16.32
C LYS A 32 -0.72 22.96 15.00
N ILE A 33 -1.62 22.05 14.65
CA ILE A 33 -2.55 22.22 13.52
C ILE A 33 -3.81 22.92 14.04
N SER A 34 -4.03 24.16 13.64
CA SER A 34 -5.23 24.92 14.03
C SER A 34 -5.78 25.70 12.85
N PHE A 35 -6.92 25.27 12.33
CA PHE A 35 -7.67 25.97 11.30
C PHE A 35 -8.72 26.92 11.89
N GLY A 36 -9.17 27.89 11.10
CA GLY A 36 -10.30 28.77 11.45
C GLY A 36 -11.64 28.01 11.48
N LYS A 37 -12.61 28.54 12.24
CA LYS A 37 -13.98 28.01 12.26
C LYS A 37 -14.68 28.30 10.94
N GLU A 38 -15.10 27.25 10.25
CA GLU A 38 -15.72 27.35 8.92
C GLU A 38 -16.98 26.47 8.80
N SER A 39 -17.62 26.48 7.64
CA SER A 39 -18.77 25.61 7.32
C SER A 39 -18.44 24.11 7.46
N SER A 40 -19.47 23.26 7.65
CA SER A 40 -19.31 21.81 7.86
C SER A 40 -18.50 21.11 6.75
N ASN A 41 -18.68 21.52 5.49
CA ASN A 41 -17.93 20.94 4.37
C ASN A 41 -16.45 21.31 4.41
N ILE A 42 -16.13 22.56 4.76
CA ILE A 42 -14.74 23.02 4.90
C ILE A 42 -14.08 22.38 6.12
N GLN A 43 -14.83 22.12 7.20
CA GLN A 43 -14.30 21.39 8.35
C GLN A 43 -13.89 19.96 8.00
N LYS A 44 -14.64 19.26 7.13
CA LYS A 44 -14.23 17.94 6.62
C LYS A 44 -12.93 18.00 5.83
N LEU A 45 -12.80 18.98 4.94
CA LEU A 45 -11.56 19.25 4.18
C LEU A 45 -10.38 19.49 5.14
N GLN A 46 -10.55 20.38 6.12
CA GLN A 46 -9.53 20.69 7.13
C GLN A 46 -9.13 19.45 7.94
N GLN A 47 -10.09 18.61 8.32
CA GLN A 47 -9.82 17.36 9.04
C GLN A 47 -9.08 16.34 8.17
N GLY A 48 -9.48 16.17 6.92
CA GLY A 48 -8.78 15.30 5.96
C GLY A 48 -7.34 15.74 5.76
N TYR A 49 -7.13 17.04 5.52
CA TYR A 49 -5.80 17.59 5.33
C TYR A 49 -4.93 17.50 6.59
N ALA A 50 -5.51 17.71 7.78
CA ALA A 50 -4.82 17.50 9.06
C ALA A 50 -4.33 16.05 9.20
N LYS A 51 -5.14 15.06 8.82
CA LYS A 51 -4.77 13.65 8.86
C LYS A 51 -3.57 13.38 7.96
N ILE A 52 -3.55 13.94 6.75
CA ILE A 52 -2.44 13.79 5.79
C ILE A 52 -1.15 14.37 6.39
N ILE A 53 -1.20 15.57 6.98
CA ILE A 53 -0.05 16.18 7.67
C ILE A 53 0.47 15.25 8.79
N VAL A 54 -0.42 14.75 9.64
CA VAL A 54 -0.06 13.87 10.76
C VAL A 54 0.53 12.55 10.28
N ALA A 55 -0.02 11.96 9.22
CA ALA A 55 0.48 10.72 8.63
C ALA A 55 1.89 10.90 8.05
N ALA A 56 2.16 12.05 7.43
CA ALA A 56 3.49 12.42 6.94
C ALA A 56 4.50 12.74 8.05
N TRP A 57 4.04 13.01 9.29
CA TRP A 57 4.88 13.40 10.43
C TRP A 57 5.31 12.25 11.35
N GLN A 58 4.84 11.02 11.11
CA GLN A 58 5.14 9.89 11.99
C GLN A 58 6.65 9.67 12.12
N ASP A 59 7.14 9.50 13.34
CA ASP A 59 8.58 9.31 13.60
C ASP A 59 9.08 7.96 13.08
N ASP A 60 8.28 6.92 13.23
CA ASP A 60 8.59 5.57 12.78
C ASP A 60 8.36 5.45 11.26
N PRO A 61 9.42 5.16 10.47
CA PRO A 61 9.31 4.98 9.03
C PRO A 61 8.30 3.91 8.59
N GLN A 62 8.01 2.91 9.43
CA GLN A 62 7.09 1.82 9.08
C GLN A 62 5.62 2.25 9.08
N ILE A 63 5.27 3.28 9.85
CA ILE A 63 3.90 3.82 9.95
C ILE A 63 3.77 5.20 9.32
N ARG A 64 4.87 5.79 8.86
CA ARG A 64 4.87 7.06 8.14
C ARG A 64 4.28 6.83 6.75
N ALA A 65 3.25 7.60 6.43
CA ALA A 65 2.64 7.54 5.11
C ALA A 65 3.70 7.77 4.03
N SER A 66 3.68 6.89 3.04
CA SER A 66 4.50 7.02 1.84
C SER A 66 4.08 8.25 1.05
N LEU A 67 4.98 8.72 0.19
CA LEU A 67 4.67 9.85 -0.69
C LEU A 67 3.47 9.51 -1.60
N GLN A 68 3.34 8.26 -2.06
CA GLN A 68 2.20 7.78 -2.84
C GLN A 68 0.89 7.93 -2.06
N GLU A 69 0.82 7.43 -0.84
CA GLU A 69 -0.39 7.52 -0.01
C GLU A 69 -0.77 8.98 0.25
N ILE A 70 0.22 9.83 0.55
CA ILE A 70 0.00 11.27 0.70
C ILE A 70 -0.64 11.86 -0.57
N PHE A 71 -0.13 11.54 -1.75
CA PHE A 71 -0.69 12.04 -3.02
C PHE A 71 -2.10 11.52 -3.29
N LEU A 72 -2.35 10.22 -3.08
CA LEU A 72 -3.67 9.63 -3.28
C LEU A 72 -4.71 10.24 -2.34
N GLU A 73 -4.38 10.41 -1.05
CA GLU A 73 -5.26 11.03 -0.06
C GLU A 73 -5.53 12.51 -0.40
N LEU A 74 -4.50 13.27 -0.82
CA LEU A 74 -4.68 14.65 -1.27
C LEU A 74 -5.61 14.74 -2.49
N HIS A 75 -5.42 13.84 -3.46
CA HIS A 75 -6.26 13.78 -4.66
C HIS A 75 -7.71 13.39 -4.32
N SER A 76 -7.90 12.38 -3.46
CA SER A 76 -9.23 11.98 -3.01
C SER A 76 -9.94 13.11 -2.27
N LEU A 77 -9.21 13.83 -1.41
CA LEU A 77 -9.76 14.97 -0.67
C LEU A 77 -10.13 16.13 -1.60
N TYR A 78 -9.31 16.37 -2.62
CA TYR A 78 -9.57 17.36 -3.66
C TYR A 78 -10.81 17.01 -4.49
N THR A 79 -10.92 15.78 -4.99
CA THR A 79 -12.06 15.35 -5.83
C THR A 79 -13.38 15.40 -5.08
N GLU A 80 -13.40 14.99 -3.81
CA GLU A 80 -14.59 15.08 -2.94
C GLU A 80 -15.02 16.53 -2.72
N PHE A 81 -14.08 17.48 -2.60
CA PHE A 81 -14.40 18.89 -2.36
C PHE A 81 -14.71 19.67 -3.63
N CYS A 82 -13.89 19.53 -4.68
CA CYS A 82 -14.04 20.29 -5.93
C CYS A 82 -15.24 19.84 -6.78
N SER A 83 -15.74 18.62 -6.60
CA SER A 83 -17.05 18.24 -7.14
C SER A 83 -18.21 19.06 -6.56
N THR A 84 -18.03 19.71 -5.41
CA THR A 84 -19.06 20.52 -4.72
C THR A 84 -18.89 22.03 -4.90
N VAL A 85 -17.73 22.49 -5.40
CA VAL A 85 -17.37 23.91 -5.49
C VAL A 85 -16.93 24.24 -6.92
N ASN A 86 -17.83 24.81 -7.73
CA ASN A 86 -17.57 25.30 -9.09
C ASN A 86 -16.76 26.61 -9.13
N SER A 87 -15.66 26.68 -8.37
CA SER A 87 -14.75 27.82 -8.45
C SER A 87 -13.31 27.33 -8.36
N SER A 88 -12.54 27.60 -9.41
CA SER A 88 -11.09 27.44 -9.38
C SER A 88 -10.52 28.19 -8.17
N PRO A 89 -9.51 27.64 -7.47
CA PRO A 89 -8.87 28.33 -6.35
C PRO A 89 -8.30 29.66 -6.85
N VAL A 90 -8.84 30.77 -6.33
CA VAL A 90 -8.35 32.12 -6.61
C VAL A 90 -7.29 32.43 -5.56
N LEU A 91 -6.05 32.67 -6.00
CA LEU A 91 -5.00 33.23 -5.13
C LEU A 91 -5.51 34.54 -4.52
N LYS A 92 -5.25 34.76 -3.24
CA LYS A 92 -5.57 36.03 -2.59
C LYS A 92 -4.92 37.20 -3.38
N PRO A 93 -5.53 38.39 -3.37
CA PRO A 93 -5.14 39.50 -4.24
C PRO A 93 -3.70 39.99 -4.06
N ASP A 94 -3.00 39.61 -2.99
CA ASP A 94 -1.59 39.95 -2.73
C ASP A 94 -0.57 39.05 -3.44
N LYS A 95 -1.01 37.98 -4.14
CA LYS A 95 -0.21 37.12 -5.04
C LYS A 95 1.18 36.71 -4.52
N SER A 96 1.43 36.69 -3.21
CA SER A 96 2.76 36.43 -2.67
C SER A 96 2.70 35.44 -1.52
N LEU A 97 2.99 34.18 -1.86
CA LEU A 97 3.45 33.19 -0.90
C LEU A 97 4.89 33.60 -0.53
N ASP A 98 5.11 34.14 0.66
CA ASP A 98 6.45 34.51 1.16
C ASP A 98 7.19 33.26 1.64
N LEU A 99 7.70 32.49 0.68
CA LEU A 99 8.38 31.21 0.92
C LEU A 99 9.85 31.39 1.33
N ASP A 100 10.44 32.56 1.09
CA ASP A 100 11.82 32.88 1.41
C ASP A 100 11.98 33.70 2.70
N GLY A 101 10.87 34.11 3.32
CA GLY A 101 10.88 34.90 4.55
C GLY A 101 11.34 36.34 4.34
N SER A 102 11.29 36.85 3.11
CA SER A 102 11.68 38.22 2.78
C SER A 102 10.82 39.29 3.45
N LYS A 103 9.62 38.94 3.96
CA LYS A 103 8.80 39.84 4.79
C LYS A 103 9.07 39.71 6.30
N ALA A 104 9.90 38.76 6.74
CA ALA A 104 10.40 38.71 8.10
C ALA A 104 11.48 39.79 8.30
N THR A 105 11.38 40.55 9.39
CA THR A 105 12.19 41.77 9.64
C THR A 105 13.65 41.50 10.04
N ALA A 106 14.23 40.39 9.62
CA ALA A 106 15.66 40.11 9.76
C ALA A 106 16.17 39.28 8.56
N PRO A 107 17.13 39.79 7.76
CA PRO A 107 17.63 39.06 6.61
C PRO A 107 18.51 37.90 7.08
N VAL A 108 18.07 36.67 6.83
CA VAL A 108 18.96 35.51 6.82
C VAL A 108 19.62 35.48 5.44
N SER A 109 20.91 35.80 5.41
CA SER A 109 21.71 35.75 4.18
C SER A 109 22.05 34.30 3.87
N ILE A 110 21.34 33.71 2.91
CA ILE A 110 21.84 32.54 2.18
C ILE A 110 22.77 33.10 1.11
N SER A 111 24.05 32.76 1.16
CA SER A 111 25.04 33.20 0.18
C SER A 111 24.72 32.56 -1.18
N ASP A 112 24.39 33.40 -2.17
CA ASP A 112 24.12 33.07 -3.59
C ASP A 112 25.36 32.56 -4.37
N GLU A 113 26.36 31.97 -3.71
CA GLU A 113 27.50 31.38 -4.41
C GLU A 113 27.33 29.88 -4.57
N GLY A 114 26.65 29.48 -5.67
CA GLY A 114 26.78 28.13 -6.23
C GLY A 114 25.50 27.39 -6.62
N GLY A 115 24.33 28.02 -6.63
CA GLY A 115 23.10 27.39 -7.13
C GLY A 115 23.06 27.35 -8.66
N LEU A 116 22.69 26.21 -9.24
CA LEU A 116 22.24 26.15 -10.64
C LEU A 116 20.97 27.02 -10.75
N GLU A 117 21.02 28.11 -11.51
CA GLU A 117 19.82 28.81 -11.94
C GLU A 117 18.96 27.81 -12.71
N LEU A 118 17.79 27.49 -12.15
CA LEU A 118 16.82 26.66 -12.83
C LEU A 118 16.32 27.43 -14.07
N PRO A 119 16.19 26.78 -15.24
CA PRO A 119 15.66 27.42 -16.43
C PRO A 119 14.28 28.02 -16.15
N ASP A 120 13.95 29.10 -16.85
CA ASP A 120 12.66 29.79 -16.71
C ASP A 120 11.50 28.80 -16.73
N MET A 121 10.50 29.02 -15.86
CA MET A 121 9.36 28.10 -15.64
C MET A 121 8.60 27.71 -16.92
N GLU A 122 8.77 28.48 -18.01
CA GLU A 122 8.18 28.22 -19.32
C GLU A 122 8.74 26.95 -20.00
N ASP A 123 9.95 26.50 -19.63
CA ASP A 123 10.55 25.26 -20.15
C ASP A 123 10.18 24.01 -19.32
N PHE A 124 9.50 24.17 -18.18
CA PHE A 124 8.94 23.04 -17.42
C PHE A 124 7.56 22.68 -17.98
N SER A 125 7.55 21.85 -19.02
CA SER A 125 6.37 21.04 -19.34
C SER A 125 6.16 20.04 -18.19
N ILE A 126 5.33 20.40 -17.22
CA ILE A 126 4.79 19.42 -16.27
C ILE A 126 3.87 18.55 -17.12
N ASP A 127 4.36 17.37 -17.52
CA ASP A 127 3.53 16.33 -18.13
C ASP A 127 2.27 16.22 -17.28
N ALA A 128 1.10 16.37 -17.93
CA ALA A 128 -0.18 16.43 -17.25
C ALA A 128 -0.24 15.32 -16.20
N ILE A 129 -0.50 15.70 -14.94
CA ILE A 129 -0.63 14.75 -13.83
C ILE A 129 -1.68 13.73 -14.27
N VAL A 130 -1.22 12.52 -14.61
CA VAL A 130 -2.10 11.46 -15.06
C VAL A 130 -2.96 11.09 -13.87
N GLU A 131 -4.27 11.34 -13.96
CA GLU A 131 -5.20 10.87 -12.95
C GLU A 131 -5.16 9.35 -12.91
N ILE A 132 -4.52 8.80 -11.88
CA ILE A 132 -4.40 7.36 -11.70
C ILE A 132 -5.72 6.87 -11.13
N MET A 133 -6.41 6.02 -11.89
CA MET A 133 -7.60 5.32 -11.43
C MET A 133 -7.34 4.62 -10.09
N PRO A 134 -8.25 4.73 -9.09
CA PRO A 134 -8.11 4.02 -7.82
C PRO A 134 -7.93 2.50 -8.01
N LEU A 135 -7.12 1.88 -7.17
CA LEU A 135 -6.78 0.45 -7.32
C LEU A 135 -8.02 -0.45 -7.23
N GLU A 136 -9.00 -0.08 -6.41
CA GLU A 136 -10.27 -0.78 -6.23
C GLU A 136 -11.08 -0.81 -7.53
N GLU A 137 -11.03 0.27 -8.31
CA GLU A 137 -11.67 0.34 -9.63
C GLU A 137 -10.94 -0.55 -10.64
N GLY A 138 -9.61 -0.60 -10.60
CA GLY A 138 -8.83 -1.56 -11.39
C GLY A 138 -9.16 -3.02 -11.06
N ILE A 139 -9.34 -3.35 -9.78
CA ILE A 139 -9.78 -4.67 -9.33
C ILE A 139 -11.23 -4.96 -9.79
N ALA A 140 -12.11 -3.95 -9.75
CA ALA A 140 -13.47 -4.09 -10.26
C ALA A 140 -13.50 -4.29 -11.79
N ALA A 141 -12.65 -3.57 -12.54
CA ALA A 141 -12.48 -3.72 -13.98
C ALA A 141 -12.02 -5.15 -14.33
N HIS A 142 -11.08 -5.73 -13.57
CA HIS A 142 -10.69 -7.13 -13.73
C HIS A 142 -11.89 -8.08 -13.57
N LYS A 143 -12.73 -7.89 -12.54
CA LYS A 143 -13.94 -8.70 -12.32
C LYS A 143 -14.95 -8.57 -13.45
N LYS A 144 -15.04 -7.38 -14.07
CA LYS A 144 -15.85 -7.11 -15.26
C LYS A 144 -15.21 -7.61 -16.57
N LYS A 145 -13.98 -8.13 -16.51
CA LYS A 145 -13.15 -8.55 -17.66
C LYS A 145 -12.70 -7.41 -18.58
N GLU A 146 -12.67 -6.19 -18.05
CA GLU A 146 -12.11 -5.01 -18.70
C GLU A 146 -10.57 -5.02 -18.51
N PHE A 147 -9.92 -6.01 -19.12
CA PHE A 147 -8.51 -6.32 -18.82
C PHE A 147 -7.55 -5.18 -19.16
N GLN A 148 -7.81 -4.40 -20.21
CA GLN A 148 -6.94 -3.29 -20.59
C GLN A 148 -6.92 -2.19 -19.51
N VAL A 149 -8.11 -1.79 -19.05
CA VAL A 149 -8.27 -0.76 -17.99
C VAL A 149 -7.63 -1.23 -16.68
N ALA A 150 -7.87 -2.49 -16.32
CA ALA A 150 -7.27 -3.07 -15.13
C ALA A 150 -5.74 -3.14 -15.24
N TRP A 151 -5.21 -3.52 -16.41
CA TRP A 151 -3.77 -3.58 -16.66
C TRP A 151 -3.09 -2.23 -16.51
N GLU A 152 -3.65 -1.17 -17.09
CA GLU A 152 -3.13 0.20 -16.96
C GLU A 152 -3.14 0.66 -15.49
N CYS A 153 -4.23 0.40 -14.77
CA CYS A 153 -4.33 0.69 -13.34
C CYS A 153 -3.26 -0.07 -12.53
N PHE A 154 -3.10 -1.37 -12.77
CA PHE A 154 -2.11 -2.18 -12.03
C PHE A 154 -0.67 -1.79 -12.35
N ASN A 155 -0.36 -1.39 -13.58
CA ASN A 155 0.95 -0.86 -13.93
C ASN A 155 1.23 0.44 -13.19
N ALA A 156 0.32 1.41 -13.29
CA ALA A 156 0.50 2.71 -12.65
C ALA A 156 0.71 2.57 -11.13
N HIS A 157 -0.11 1.77 -10.44
CA HIS A 157 0.05 1.54 -9.00
C HIS A 157 1.28 0.69 -8.64
N SER A 158 1.67 -0.26 -9.49
CA SER A 158 2.88 -1.08 -9.29
C SER A 158 4.14 -0.24 -9.42
N ASP A 159 4.19 0.68 -10.38
CA ASP A 159 5.33 1.57 -10.61
C ASP A 159 5.51 2.56 -9.45
N LEU A 160 4.41 2.86 -8.74
CA LEU A 160 4.43 3.61 -7.47
C LEU A 160 4.78 2.76 -6.24
N GLY A 161 4.94 1.44 -6.40
CA GLY A 161 5.36 0.54 -5.34
C GLY A 161 4.23 -0.17 -4.58
N ASN A 162 2.96 -0.03 -4.98
CA ASN A 162 1.84 -0.66 -4.29
C ASN A 162 1.92 -2.20 -4.35
N THR A 163 2.02 -2.85 -3.20
CA THR A 163 2.14 -4.30 -3.04
C THR A 163 1.03 -5.10 -3.73
N THR A 164 -0.23 -4.67 -3.58
CA THR A 164 -1.39 -5.34 -4.20
C THR A 164 -1.37 -5.20 -5.72
N ALA A 165 -0.97 -4.02 -6.23
CA ALA A 165 -0.82 -3.79 -7.66
C ALA A 165 0.33 -4.61 -8.26
N LYS A 166 1.47 -4.75 -7.57
CA LYS A 166 2.56 -5.66 -7.98
C LYS A 166 2.06 -7.09 -8.14
N TYR A 167 1.26 -7.58 -7.19
CA TYR A 167 0.63 -8.89 -7.30
C TYR A 167 -0.28 -9.01 -8.53
N TRP A 168 -1.14 -8.01 -8.80
CA TRP A 168 -2.03 -8.05 -9.96
C TRP A 168 -1.29 -7.92 -11.29
N LYS A 169 -0.26 -7.06 -11.36
CA LYS A 169 0.64 -6.96 -12.52
C LYS A 169 1.32 -8.31 -12.79
N GLY A 170 1.87 -8.95 -11.76
CA GLY A 170 2.44 -10.28 -11.87
C GLY A 170 1.41 -11.32 -12.33
N TYR A 171 0.17 -11.24 -11.86
CA TYR A 171 -0.91 -12.12 -12.32
C TYR A 171 -1.22 -11.94 -13.81
N TYR A 172 -1.24 -10.70 -14.30
CA TYR A 172 -1.50 -10.39 -15.70
C TYR A 172 -0.36 -10.88 -16.60
N LEU A 173 0.90 -10.68 -16.20
CA LEU A 173 2.07 -11.21 -16.91
C LEU A 173 2.11 -12.74 -16.90
N TRP A 174 1.65 -13.38 -15.82
CA TRP A 174 1.58 -14.84 -15.74
C TRP A 174 0.53 -15.44 -16.69
N GLU A 175 -0.66 -14.84 -16.73
CA GLU A 175 -1.81 -15.31 -17.51
C GLU A 175 -1.83 -14.74 -18.95
N GLY A 176 -1.09 -13.67 -19.23
CA GLY A 176 -1.07 -12.96 -20.51
C GLY A 176 -2.33 -12.13 -20.76
N TYR A 177 -2.87 -11.50 -19.72
CA TYR A 177 -4.04 -10.62 -19.86
C TYR A 177 -3.59 -9.23 -20.30
N ALA A 178 -4.05 -8.76 -21.47
CA ALA A 178 -3.73 -7.43 -22.03
C ALA A 178 -2.23 -7.14 -22.21
N CYS A 179 -1.35 -8.14 -22.03
CA CYS A 179 0.09 -8.05 -22.14
C CYS A 179 0.68 -9.40 -22.63
N GLU A 180 1.93 -9.38 -23.05
CA GLU A 180 2.67 -10.60 -23.36
C GLU A 180 3.03 -11.36 -22.08
N LYS A 181 3.09 -12.69 -22.19
CA LYS A 181 3.39 -13.54 -21.03
C LYS A 181 4.86 -13.42 -20.65
N ASP A 182 5.11 -12.97 -19.43
CA ASP A 182 6.42 -13.05 -18.79
C ASP A 182 6.29 -13.69 -17.41
N ARG A 183 6.55 -15.01 -17.34
CA ARG A 183 6.49 -15.76 -16.09
C ARG A 183 7.67 -15.49 -15.16
N VAL A 184 8.79 -15.00 -15.69
CA VAL A 184 9.97 -14.67 -14.89
C VAL A 184 9.71 -13.36 -14.17
N GLU A 185 9.28 -12.33 -14.89
CA GLU A 185 8.89 -11.05 -14.30
C GLU A 185 7.72 -11.22 -13.32
N ALA A 186 6.69 -12.00 -13.69
CA ALA A 186 5.58 -12.31 -12.80
C ALA A 186 6.04 -12.95 -11.48
N SER A 187 6.98 -13.90 -11.54
CA SER A 187 7.52 -14.55 -10.34
C SER A 187 8.28 -13.57 -9.44
N ASN A 188 9.05 -12.65 -10.02
CA ASN A 188 9.72 -11.60 -9.28
C ASN A 188 8.72 -10.65 -8.59
N LEU A 189 7.69 -10.21 -9.30
CA LEU A 189 6.63 -9.37 -8.73
C LEU A 189 5.85 -10.08 -7.62
N PHE A 190 5.56 -11.38 -7.78
CA PHE A 190 4.98 -12.19 -6.71
C PHE A 190 5.92 -12.28 -5.51
N LYS A 191 7.23 -12.41 -5.72
CA LYS A 191 8.21 -12.44 -4.64
C LYS A 191 8.22 -11.14 -3.86
N GLU A 192 8.30 -10.00 -4.55
CA GLU A 192 8.27 -8.68 -3.90
C GLU A 192 7.01 -8.51 -3.07
N ALA A 193 5.83 -8.78 -3.65
CA ALA A 193 4.58 -8.65 -2.93
C ALA A 193 4.42 -9.68 -1.79
N ALA A 194 5.05 -10.85 -1.92
CA ALA A 194 5.07 -11.88 -0.88
C ALA A 194 5.97 -11.49 0.31
N ASP A 195 7.10 -10.85 0.02
CA ASP A 195 8.05 -10.34 1.01
C ASP A 195 7.44 -9.17 1.80
N ASP A 196 6.56 -8.37 1.17
CA ASP A 196 5.71 -7.36 1.81
C ASP A 196 4.53 -7.95 2.63
N GLY A 197 4.36 -9.27 2.65
CA GLY A 197 3.39 -9.96 3.49
C GLY A 197 2.03 -10.27 2.83
N LEU A 198 1.85 -10.02 1.53
CA LEU A 198 0.57 -10.29 0.86
C LEU A 198 0.33 -11.81 0.76
N PRO A 199 -0.74 -12.38 1.37
CA PRO A 199 -0.92 -13.83 1.47
C PRO A 199 -1.11 -14.51 0.10
N ASP A 200 -1.84 -13.85 -0.80
CA ASP A 200 -2.06 -14.34 -2.17
C ASP A 200 -0.76 -14.32 -2.99
N ALA A 201 0.11 -13.33 -2.79
CA ALA A 201 1.42 -13.29 -3.42
C ALA A 201 2.35 -14.37 -2.88
N GLN A 202 2.35 -14.62 -1.56
CA GLN A 202 3.12 -15.72 -0.94
C GLN A 202 2.74 -17.07 -1.54
N LEU A 203 1.43 -17.34 -1.66
CA LEU A 203 0.94 -18.54 -2.34
C LEU A 203 1.41 -18.59 -3.80
N ARG A 204 1.22 -17.51 -4.58
CA ARG A 204 1.59 -17.49 -5.99
C ARG A 204 3.08 -17.62 -6.21
N TYR A 205 3.90 -16.98 -5.38
CA TYR A 205 5.35 -17.10 -5.46
C TYR A 205 5.78 -18.55 -5.22
N ALA A 206 5.27 -19.21 -4.16
CA ALA A 206 5.54 -20.62 -3.91
C ALA A 206 5.24 -21.47 -5.16
N PHE A 207 4.04 -21.33 -5.73
CA PHE A 207 3.67 -22.08 -6.94
C PHE A 207 4.43 -21.65 -8.20
N SER A 208 4.94 -20.41 -8.26
CA SER A 208 5.77 -19.94 -9.37
C SER A 208 7.14 -20.62 -9.42
N LEU A 209 7.63 -21.16 -8.30
CA LEU A 209 8.87 -21.96 -8.27
C LEU A 209 8.72 -23.30 -8.99
N VAL A 210 7.50 -23.70 -9.33
CA VAL A 210 7.18 -24.93 -10.05
C VAL A 210 6.84 -24.59 -11.50
N GLY A 211 7.64 -25.06 -12.45
CA GLY A 211 7.31 -24.97 -13.89
C GLY A 211 7.54 -23.60 -14.54
N ASN A 212 8.23 -22.68 -13.88
CA ASN A 212 8.74 -21.46 -14.50
C ASN A 212 10.04 -21.77 -15.26
N PRO A 213 10.21 -21.33 -16.54
CA PRO A 213 11.44 -21.57 -17.29
C PRO A 213 12.69 -21.14 -16.53
N GLY A 214 13.65 -22.07 -16.39
CA GLY A 214 14.91 -21.82 -15.70
C GLY A 214 14.86 -21.89 -14.17
N ALA A 215 13.67 -21.95 -13.56
CA ALA A 215 13.56 -22.12 -12.11
C ALA A 215 13.92 -23.55 -11.69
N LYS A 216 14.86 -23.67 -10.74
CA LYS A 216 15.07 -24.93 -10.01
C LYS A 216 14.08 -24.97 -8.87
N PHE A 217 13.24 -26.00 -8.85
CA PHE A 217 12.30 -26.19 -7.75
C PHE A 217 13.05 -26.41 -6.43
N ASP A 218 12.97 -25.42 -5.55
CA ASP A 218 13.44 -25.54 -4.17
C ASP A 218 12.23 -25.85 -3.27
N LYS A 219 12.19 -27.09 -2.81
CA LYS A 219 11.13 -27.58 -1.90
C LYS A 219 11.11 -26.80 -0.59
N GLY A 220 12.28 -26.43 -0.04
CA GLY A 220 12.37 -25.71 1.23
C GLY A 220 11.69 -24.35 1.11
N VAL A 221 12.05 -23.59 0.07
CA VAL A 221 11.45 -22.28 -0.23
C VAL A 221 9.95 -22.41 -0.54
N PHE A 222 9.55 -23.44 -1.29
CA PHE A 222 8.13 -23.71 -1.56
C PHE A 222 7.32 -23.86 -0.27
N ILE A 223 7.79 -24.71 0.65
CA ILE A 223 7.10 -24.94 1.92
C ILE A 223 7.11 -23.68 2.78
N GLU A 224 8.23 -22.96 2.84
CA GLU A 224 8.34 -21.72 3.61
C GLU A 224 7.27 -20.69 3.20
N TYR A 225 7.18 -20.36 1.91
CA TYR A 225 6.19 -19.38 1.45
C TYR A 225 4.75 -19.90 1.53
N LEU A 226 4.54 -21.21 1.37
CA LEU A 226 3.23 -21.81 1.60
C LEU A 226 2.81 -21.72 3.08
N THR A 227 3.75 -21.89 4.00
CA THR A 227 3.55 -21.69 5.44
C THR A 227 3.25 -20.23 5.76
N LYS A 228 4.04 -19.27 5.24
CA LYS A 228 3.76 -17.83 5.41
C LYS A 228 2.34 -17.47 4.93
N ALA A 229 1.96 -17.92 3.73
CA ALA A 229 0.63 -17.67 3.18
C ALA A 229 -0.48 -18.24 4.09
N ALA A 230 -0.30 -19.46 4.61
CA ALA A 230 -1.28 -20.11 5.47
C ALA A 230 -1.41 -19.44 6.84
N GLU A 231 -0.29 -18.98 7.42
CA GLU A 231 -0.24 -18.20 8.66
C GLU A 231 -0.91 -16.83 8.50
N ASN A 232 -0.77 -16.22 7.32
CA ASN A 232 -1.49 -15.00 6.95
C ASN A 232 -2.91 -15.27 6.38
N ASN A 233 -3.54 -16.36 6.82
CA ASN A 233 -4.94 -16.71 6.56
C ASN A 233 -5.31 -16.98 5.09
N ASN A 234 -4.34 -17.31 4.23
CA ASN A 234 -4.68 -17.77 2.89
C ASN A 234 -5.29 -19.19 2.95
N SER A 235 -6.59 -19.29 2.68
CA SER A 235 -7.34 -20.55 2.81
C SER A 235 -6.86 -21.63 1.83
N THR A 236 -6.37 -21.23 0.65
CA THR A 236 -5.79 -22.16 -0.33
C THR A 236 -4.43 -22.68 0.14
N ALA A 237 -3.59 -21.84 0.74
CA ALA A 237 -2.33 -22.27 1.34
C ALA A 237 -2.56 -23.23 2.52
N GLN A 238 -3.51 -22.90 3.41
CA GLN A 238 -3.91 -23.77 4.51
C GLN A 238 -4.36 -25.14 4.01
N PHE A 239 -5.20 -25.20 2.97
CA PHE A 239 -5.59 -26.46 2.36
C PHE A 239 -4.39 -27.26 1.83
N ASN A 240 -3.48 -26.61 1.09
CA ASN A 240 -2.32 -27.29 0.54
C ASN A 240 -1.36 -27.81 1.62
N LEU A 241 -1.16 -27.07 2.72
CA LEU A 241 -0.40 -27.58 3.88
C LEU A 241 -1.11 -28.74 4.55
N GLY A 242 -2.43 -28.63 4.72
CA GLY A 242 -3.25 -29.70 5.27
C GLY A 242 -3.08 -30.99 4.48
N ASP A 243 -3.25 -30.92 3.16
CA ASP A 243 -3.06 -32.04 2.25
C ASP A 243 -1.61 -32.58 2.24
N LEU A 244 -0.62 -31.70 2.33
CA LEU A 244 0.79 -32.06 2.40
C LEU A 244 1.11 -32.86 3.67
N TYR A 245 0.63 -32.45 4.84
CA TYR A 245 0.84 -33.17 6.10
C TYR A 245 -0.01 -34.45 6.20
N MET A 246 -1.24 -34.43 5.69
CA MET A 246 -2.13 -35.61 5.68
C MET A 246 -1.53 -36.79 4.90
N HIS A 247 -0.85 -36.50 3.79
CA HIS A 247 -0.35 -37.53 2.88
C HIS A 247 1.17 -37.65 2.85
N GLY A 248 1.89 -36.85 3.66
CA GLY A 248 3.35 -36.83 3.68
C GLY A 248 3.98 -36.42 2.34
N LYS A 249 3.34 -35.49 1.61
CA LYS A 249 3.80 -35.08 0.27
C LYS A 249 5.14 -34.38 0.33
N LEU A 250 5.84 -34.40 -0.80
CA LEU A 250 7.16 -33.79 -0.96
C LEU A 250 8.22 -34.32 0.02
N ASN A 251 8.09 -35.50 0.65
CA ASN A 251 8.96 -35.96 1.75
C ASN A 251 8.85 -35.10 3.02
N VAL A 252 7.67 -34.57 3.30
CA VAL A 252 7.36 -34.05 4.64
C VAL A 252 6.82 -35.21 5.47
N PRO A 253 7.25 -35.40 6.73
CA PRO A 253 6.70 -36.47 7.56
C PRO A 253 5.19 -36.35 7.67
N LYS A 254 4.50 -37.46 7.45
CA LYS A 254 3.04 -37.51 7.61
C LYS A 254 2.68 -37.13 9.04
N ASN A 255 1.76 -36.17 9.18
CA ASN A 255 1.23 -35.73 10.46
C ASN A 255 -0.26 -35.43 10.29
N GLU A 256 -1.10 -36.40 10.63
CA GLU A 256 -2.56 -36.29 10.43
C GLU A 256 -3.18 -35.21 11.31
N GLU A 257 -2.72 -35.06 12.55
CA GLU A 257 -3.24 -34.05 13.48
C GLU A 257 -2.99 -32.64 12.94
N LEU A 258 -1.76 -32.36 12.51
CA LEU A 258 -1.40 -31.07 11.91
C LEU A 258 -2.11 -30.86 10.56
N GLY A 259 -2.24 -31.91 9.76
CA GLY A 259 -2.98 -31.89 8.51
C GLY A 259 -4.46 -31.51 8.70
N ILE A 260 -5.13 -32.16 9.65
CA ILE A 260 -6.52 -31.86 10.02
C ILE A 260 -6.64 -30.44 10.55
N LYS A 261 -5.69 -29.97 11.38
CA LYS A 261 -5.69 -28.58 11.88
C LYS A 261 -5.71 -27.56 10.75
N TYR A 262 -4.84 -27.70 9.76
CA TYR A 262 -4.81 -26.79 8.61
C TYR A 262 -6.05 -26.93 7.71
N LEU A 263 -6.56 -28.15 7.51
CA LEU A 263 -7.81 -28.36 6.78
C LEU A 263 -9.00 -27.69 7.48
N LYS A 264 -9.07 -27.73 8.81
CA LYS A 264 -10.11 -27.03 9.58
C LYS A 264 -10.01 -25.52 9.39
N LEU A 265 -8.80 -24.95 9.46
CA LEU A 265 -8.59 -23.52 9.21
C LEU A 265 -9.06 -23.14 7.80
N ALA A 266 -8.67 -23.90 6.78
CA ALA A 266 -9.11 -23.66 5.41
C ALA A 266 -10.63 -23.75 5.27
N ALA A 267 -11.26 -24.74 5.91
CA ALA A 267 -12.71 -24.92 5.89
C ALA A 267 -13.47 -23.79 6.61
N LEU A 268 -12.94 -23.27 7.73
CA LEU A 268 -13.48 -22.09 8.42
C LEU A 268 -13.44 -20.84 7.53
N SER A 269 -12.48 -20.76 6.62
CA SER A 269 -12.40 -19.73 5.57
C SER A 269 -13.14 -20.10 4.27
N ASN A 270 -14.13 -21.02 4.34
CA ASN A 270 -14.97 -21.48 3.23
C ASN A 270 -14.21 -22.09 2.04
N GLN A 271 -13.05 -22.72 2.28
CA GLN A 271 -12.33 -23.43 1.22
C GLN A 271 -13.09 -24.75 0.88
N PRO A 272 -13.60 -24.92 -0.34
CA PRO A 272 -14.56 -25.99 -0.67
C PRO A 272 -13.94 -27.39 -0.64
N LYS A 273 -12.70 -27.56 -1.10
CA LYS A 273 -11.99 -28.84 -1.09
C LYS A 273 -11.67 -29.29 0.34
N ALA A 274 -11.36 -28.36 1.25
CA ALA A 274 -11.10 -28.64 2.65
C ALA A 274 -12.38 -29.12 3.35
N ILE A 275 -13.50 -28.43 3.10
CA ILE A 275 -14.83 -28.84 3.59
C ILE A 275 -15.18 -30.25 3.09
N GLU A 276 -15.00 -30.51 1.80
CA GLU A 276 -15.29 -31.81 1.20
C GLU A 276 -14.45 -32.94 1.82
N ILE A 277 -13.15 -32.72 2.02
CA ILE A 277 -12.26 -33.70 2.65
C ILE A 277 -12.68 -33.95 4.10
N LEU A 278 -12.94 -32.92 4.90
CA LEU A 278 -13.33 -33.10 6.30
C LEU A 278 -14.69 -33.79 6.44
N GLN A 279 -15.64 -33.51 5.55
CA GLN A 279 -16.92 -34.23 5.47
C GLN A 279 -16.73 -35.72 5.15
N LYS A 280 -15.88 -36.04 4.16
CA LYS A 280 -15.53 -37.43 3.82
C LYS A 280 -14.88 -38.16 5.00
N LEU A 281 -14.06 -37.46 5.78
CA LEU A 281 -13.41 -37.98 6.98
C LEU A 281 -14.31 -37.99 8.22
N LYS A 282 -15.54 -37.45 8.12
CA LYS A 282 -16.49 -37.29 9.24
C LYS A 282 -15.92 -36.49 10.42
N ILE A 283 -15.08 -35.50 10.13
CA ILE A 283 -14.46 -34.62 11.13
C ILE A 283 -15.29 -33.35 11.29
N ASN A 284 -15.63 -32.98 12.53
CA ASN A 284 -16.29 -31.71 12.81
C ASN A 284 -15.34 -30.54 12.52
N ILE A 285 -15.79 -29.62 11.66
CA ILE A 285 -15.05 -28.40 11.29
C ILE A 285 -14.95 -27.46 12.50
N TYR A 286 -16.00 -27.42 13.32
CA TYR A 286 -16.03 -26.66 14.56
C TYR A 286 -15.42 -27.49 15.68
N ASN A 287 -14.65 -26.89 16.58
CA ASN A 287 -14.21 -27.58 17.79
C ASN A 287 -15.42 -27.67 18.73
N ASP A 288 -15.60 -28.83 19.37
CA ASP A 288 -16.73 -29.11 20.26
C ASP A 288 -16.74 -28.25 21.56
N ASP A 289 -15.73 -27.40 21.78
CA ASP A 289 -15.52 -26.61 23.01
C ASP A 289 -16.25 -25.25 23.06
N LYS A 290 -17.32 -25.05 22.30
CA LYS A 290 -18.22 -23.90 22.48
C LYS A 290 -19.69 -24.31 22.49
N ILE A 291 -20.05 -25.15 23.46
CA ILE A 291 -21.35 -25.07 24.13
C ILE A 291 -21.08 -24.97 25.63
N LEU A 292 -20.73 -23.76 26.08
CA LEU A 292 -21.10 -23.33 27.43
C LEU A 292 -21.97 -22.09 27.24
N THR A 293 -23.25 -22.32 27.53
CA THR A 293 -24.36 -21.37 27.70
C THR A 293 -23.97 -20.11 28.46
#